data_AF-A0A443YKA6-F1
#
_entry.id   AF-A0A443YKA6-F1
#
_cell.length_a   1.000
_cell.length_b   1.000
_cell.length_c   1.000
_cell.angle_alpha   90.00
_cell.angle_beta   90.00
_cell.angle_gamma   90.00
#
_symmetry.space_group_name_H-M   'P 1'
#
loop_
_entity.id
_entity.type
_entity.pdbx_description
1 polymer ?
#
loop_
_entity_poly.entity_id
_entity_poly.type
_entity_poly.pdbx_seq_one_letter_code
_entity_poly.pdbx_strand_id
1 'polypeptide(L)' 'MERWLKMGAACEACNIHRDTMRNWCRDGVVVARQIPAGKRKDWRILESSLPIHSNELGSKALTLLQRAGL' A
#
# COMPACT_ATOMS: atom_id res chain seq x y z
N MET A 1 5.29 -12.47 -12.43
CA MET A 1 6.43 -11.53 -12.24
C MET A 1 6.22 -10.81 -10.93
N GLU A 2 7.21 -10.83 -10.04
CA GLU A 2 7.14 -10.12 -8.75
C GLU A 2 7.21 -8.61 -8.97
N ARG A 3 6.12 -7.89 -8.65
CA ARG A 3 6.05 -6.44 -8.84
C ARG A 3 6.52 -5.72 -7.58
N TRP A 4 7.58 -4.92 -7.73
CA TRP A 4 8.16 -4.13 -6.66
C TRP A 4 7.72 -2.67 -6.75
N LEU A 5 6.94 -2.22 -5.77
CA LEU A 5 6.39 -0.87 -5.70
C LEU A 5 7.32 0.09 -4.95
N LYS A 6 7.26 1.38 -5.32
CA LYS A 6 7.85 2.44 -4.50
C LYS A 6 6.99 2.65 -3.24
N MET A 7 7.60 3.15 -2.16
CA MET A 7 6.89 3.51 -0.92
C MET A 7 5.57 4.26 -1.17
N GLY A 8 5.58 5.30 -2.01
CA GLY A 8 4.36 6.07 -2.32
C GLY A 8 3.24 5.23 -2.94
N ALA A 9 3.57 4.41 -3.96
CA ALA A 9 2.59 3.55 -4.62
C ALA A 9 2.06 2.45 -3.69
N ALA A 10 2.90 1.93 -2.81
CA ALA A 10 2.48 0.96 -1.81
C ALA A 10 1.55 1.58 -0.75
N CYS A 11 1.82 2.83 -0.34
CA CYS A 11 0.94 3.58 0.57
C CYS A 11 -0.43 3.83 -0.06
N GLU A 12 -0.46 4.20 -1.34
CA GLU A 12 -1.69 4.41 -2.11
C GLU A 12 -2.49 3.10 -2.25
N ALA A 13 -1.84 1.99 -2.57
CA ALA A 13 -2.47 0.68 -2.68
C ALA A 13 -3.12 0.20 -1.37
N CYS A 14 -2.52 0.55 -0.22
CA CYS A 14 -3.03 0.18 1.10
C CYS A 14 -3.87 1.28 1.77
N ASN A 15 -3.97 2.46 1.15
CA ASN A 15 -4.57 3.66 1.74
C ASN A 15 -4.06 4.00 3.16
N ILE A 16 -2.75 3.92 3.37
CA ILE A 16 -2.11 4.22 4.67
C ILE A 16 -1.07 5.33 4.56
N HIS A 17 -0.75 5.96 5.70
CA HIS A 17 0.30 6.95 5.76
C HIS A 17 1.70 6.34 5.57
N ARG A 18 2.63 7.15 5.05
CA ARG A 18 4.01 6.73 4.78
C ARG A 18 4.74 6.23 6.03
N ASP A 19 4.46 6.82 7.19
CA ASP A 19 5.10 6.41 8.45
C ASP A 19 4.58 5.06 8.95
N THR A 20 3.29 4.77 8.77
CA THR A 20 2.72 3.44 9.04
C THR A 20 3.38 2.39 8.15
N MET A 21 3.48 2.67 6.84
CA MET A 21 4.14 1.76 5.90
C MET A 21 5.62 1.56 6.25
N ARG A 22 6.30 2.61 6.71
CA ARG A 22 7.70 2.53 7.17
C ARG A 22 7.83 1.64 8.41
N ASN A 23 6.91 1.73 9.36
CA ASN A 23 6.87 0.84 10.52
C ASN A 23 6.64 -0.61 10.07
N TRP A 24 5.71 -0.86 9.15
CA TRP A 24 5.52 -2.21 8.58
C TRP A 24 6.76 -2.78 7.91
N CYS A 25 7.53 -1.94 7.21
CA CYS A 25 8.81 -2.34 6.64
C CYS A 25 9.86 -2.66 7.72
N ARG A 26 9.85 -1.94 8.86
CA ARG A 26 10.77 -2.19 9.99
C ARG A 26 10.38 -3.43 10.79
N ASP A 27 9.08 -3.64 10.99
CA ASP A 27 8.52 -4.71 11.80
C ASP A 27 8.43 -6.04 11.02
N GLY A 28 8.70 -6.02 9.72
CA GLY A 28 8.69 -7.21 8.86
C GLY A 28 7.27 -7.65 8.44
N VAL A 29 6.27 -6.79 8.61
CA VAL A 29 4.88 -7.05 8.21
C VAL A 29 4.74 -7.15 6.68
N VAL A 30 5.56 -6.39 5.95
CA VAL A 30 5.62 -6.41 4.49
C VAL A 30 7.02 -6.73 4.01
N VAL A 31 7.15 -7.41 2.88
CA VAL A 31 8.44 -7.70 2.27
C VAL A 31 8.94 -6.43 1.60
N ALA A 32 9.94 -5.80 2.22
CA ALA A 32 10.54 -4.58 1.72
C ALA A 32 12.06 -4.69 1.63
N ARG A 33 12.64 -4.03 0.62
CA ARG A 33 14.09 -3.90 0.44
C ARG A 33 14.48 -2.44 0.27
N GLN A 34 15.60 -2.05 0.88
CA GLN A 34 16.21 -0.75 0.62
C GLN A 34 17.08 -0.85 -0.62
N ILE A 35 16.80 -0.03 -1.62
CA ILE A 35 17.63 0.09 -2.81
C ILE A 35 18.38 1.43 -2.75
N PRO A 36 19.69 1.46 -3.02
CA PRO A 36 20.41 2.71 -3.18
C PRO A 36 19.86 3.46 -4.39
N ALA A 37 19.35 4.68 -4.16
CA ALA A 37 18.85 5.60 -5.17
C ALA A 37 19.71 6.87 -5.10
N GLY A 38 20.89 6.80 -5.73
CA GLY A 38 21.90 7.86 -5.65
C GLY A 38 22.39 8.07 -4.22
N LYS A 39 22.21 9.28 -3.68
CA LYS A 39 22.61 9.65 -2.30
C LYS A 39 21.62 9.22 -1.21
N ARG A 40 20.46 8.67 -1.57
CA ARG A 40 19.42 8.27 -0.62
C ARG A 40 19.14 6.76 -0.74
N LYS A 41 18.57 6.18 0.32
CA LYS A 41 18.02 4.82 0.29
C LYS A 41 16.52 4.92 0.08
N ASP A 42 16.02 4.28 -0.97
CA ASP A 42 14.58 4.19 -1.24
C ASP A 42 14.07 2.81 -0.88
N TRP A 43 12.88 2.77 -0.28
CA TRP A 43 12.20 1.52 0.01
C TRP A 43 11.44 1.02 -1.22
N ARG A 44 11.64 -0.26 -1.53
CA ARG A 44 10.85 -1.02 -2.49
C ARG A 44 10.11 -2.12 -1.77
N ILE A 45 8.80 -2.15 -1.94
CA ILE A 45 7.91 -3.08 -1.25
C ILE A 45 7.33 -4.04 -2.29
N LEU A 46 7.32 -5.33 -1.98
CA LEU A 46 6.74 -6.35 -2.84
C LEU A 46 5.21 -6.24 -2.79
N GLU A 47 4.59 -6.01 -3.94
CA GLU A 47 3.13 -5.83 -4.05
C GLU A 47 2.35 -7.00 -3.45
N SER A 48 2.81 -8.24 -3.71
CA SER A 48 2.18 -9.46 -3.19
C SER A 48 2.26 -9.62 -1.67
N SER A 49 3.14 -8.89 -1.00
CA SER A 49 3.27 -8.90 0.46
C SER A 49 2.41 -7.83 1.14
N LEU A 50 1.83 -6.92 0.37
CA LEU A 50 0.97 -5.89 0.92
C LEU A 50 -0.29 -6.55 1.50
N PRO A 51 -0.71 -6.20 2.72
CA PRO A 51 -2.03 -6.52 3.21
C PRO A 51 -3.00 -5.60 2.46
N ILE A 52 -3.24 -5.92 1.19
CA ILE A 52 -4.24 -5.23 0.39
C ILE A 52 -5.56 -5.55 1.08
N HIS A 53 -6.05 -4.62 1.91
CA HIS A 53 -7.46 -4.59 2.23
C HIS A 53 -8.14 -4.37 0.88
N SER A 54 -8.60 -5.47 0.29
CA SER A 54 -9.39 -5.51 -0.93
C SER A 54 -10.71 -4.80 -0.67
N ASN A 55 -10.66 -3.48 -0.54
CA ASN A 55 -11.82 -2.62 -0.33
C ASN A 55 -12.37 -2.09 -1.67
N GLU A 56 -11.99 -2.70 -2.79
CA GLU A 56 -12.65 -2.45 -4.08
C GLU A 56 -14.14 -2.86 -4.06
N LEU A 57 -14.57 -3.65 -3.07
CA LEU A 57 -15.98 -3.93 -2.81
C LEU A 57 -16.68 -2.91 -1.90
N GLY A 58 -15.97 -2.21 -1.00
CA GLY A 58 -16.57 -1.25 -0.08
C GLY A 58 -16.92 0.09 -0.73
N SER A 59 -16.09 0.57 -1.66
CA SER A 59 -16.28 1.88 -2.29
C SER A 59 -17.46 1.89 -3.27
N LYS A 60 -17.72 0.78 -3.96
CA LYS A 60 -18.90 0.64 -4.84
C LYS A 60 -20.19 0.43 -4.06
N ALA A 61 -20.17 -0.33 -2.96
CA ALA A 61 -21.34 -0.52 -2.11
C ALA A 61 -21.80 0.80 -1.46
N LEU A 62 -20.87 1.63 -0.96
CA LEU A 62 -21.22 2.92 -0.35
C LEU A 62 -21.80 3.92 -1.37
N THR A 63 -21.25 3.94 -2.58
CA THR A 63 -21.73 4.83 -3.65
C THR A 63 -23.11 4.42 -4.16
N LEU A 64 -23.41 3.11 -4.21
CA LEU A 64 -24.74 2.62 -4.58
C LEU A 64 -25.79 2.89 -3.50
N LEU A 65 -25.43 2.82 -2.21
CA LEU A 65 -26.33 3.14 -1.10
C LEU A 65 -26.66 4.64 -1.02
N GLN A 66 -25.68 5.52 -1.23
CA GLN A 66 -25.93 6.97 -1.25
C GLN A 66 -26.81 7.42 -2.42
N ARG A 67 -26.82 6.68 -3.53
CA ARG A 67 -27.67 6.97 -4.69
C ARG A 67 -29.08 6.36 -4.57
N ALA A 68 -29.30 5.48 -3.59
CA ALA A 68 -30.59 4.84 -3.32
C ALA A 68 -31.49 5.61 -2.34
N GLY A 69 -31.00 6.71 -1.74
CA GLY A 69 -31.83 7.65 -0.97
C GLY A 69 -32.59 7.00 0.21
N LEU A 70 -31.85 6.45 1.17
CA LEU A 70 -32.35 6.17 2.53
C LEU A 70 -31.61 7.06 3.52
#